data_AF-A0A356B4A7-F1
#
_entry.id   AF-A0A356B4A7-F1
#
_cell.length_a   1.000
_cell.length_b   1.000
_cell.length_c   1.000
_cell.angle_alpha   90.00
_cell.angle_beta   90.00
_cell.angle_gamma   90.00
#
_symmetry.space_group_name_H-M   'P 1'
#
loop_
_entity.id
_entity.type
_entity.pdbx_description
1 polymer ?
#
loop_
_entity_poly.entity_id
_entity_poly.type
_entity_poly.pdbx_seq_one_letter_code
_entity_poly.pdbx_strand_id
1 'polypeptide(L)'
;MWRKSILLNAGQSTHACMRMAPLLINKAQLNQVDFSQRGDHFTMNCTFMENVLLAREIRRERQLAILQEYNLPLLSFTMNIAGPAKLSKLIYRTFNEGKSLVLKTCSDQGWDILYQEEKCADTGAEALFSVNTDARSLKIIMLKLEAESPLGRLFDFDVFDLSGIKLSRTDFGFTSRRCLLCDRPAIVCGRDRAHGIEVIISEQTRIQREYFTQKNGEMVAKLATNALLQEVHTTPKPGLVDHRNNGAHADMNLALMEKSAEILGPWFANFFLLGTRKSADELSSVMQALRKEGIIAEKEMLCATGGVNTHKGAIFSMGILCCATGILYGRGQLFSLPDL
;
A
#
# COMPACT_ATOMS: atom_id res chain seq x y z
N MET A 1 8.97 34.34 -37.05
CA MET A 1 8.18 35.56 -37.31
C MET A 1 7.86 36.22 -35.98
N TRP A 2 8.31 37.47 -35.81
CA TRP A 2 7.88 38.49 -34.85
C TRP A 2 8.27 38.40 -33.35
N ARG A 3 9.17 39.32 -32.99
CA ARG A 3 9.51 39.84 -31.66
C ARG A 3 8.49 40.90 -31.20
N LYS A 4 8.57 41.24 -29.90
CA LYS A 4 8.40 42.56 -29.23
C LYS A 4 7.15 42.78 -28.36
N SER A 5 7.40 42.73 -27.04
CA SER A 5 7.26 43.83 -26.06
C SER A 5 6.15 44.88 -26.23
N ILE A 6 5.30 45.03 -25.21
CA ILE A 6 4.77 46.33 -24.76
C ILE A 6 4.77 46.35 -23.22
N LEU A 7 5.39 47.39 -22.67
CA LEU A 7 5.38 47.83 -21.27
C LEU A 7 4.80 49.25 -21.29
N LEU A 8 3.80 49.54 -20.44
CA LEU A 8 3.67 50.72 -19.57
C LEU A 8 2.22 51.20 -19.34
N ASN A 9 1.86 51.16 -18.05
CA ASN A 9 1.26 52.21 -17.21
C ASN A 9 -0.26 52.40 -17.02
N ALA A 10 -0.60 52.24 -15.73
CA ALA A 10 -1.31 53.17 -14.83
C ALA A 10 -2.78 52.87 -14.51
N GLY A 11 -3.03 52.60 -13.23
CA GLY A 11 -4.35 52.56 -12.60
C GLY A 11 -4.30 51.92 -11.22
N GLN A 12 -4.01 52.71 -10.20
CA GLN A 12 -4.06 52.33 -8.79
C GLN A 12 -5.49 51.99 -8.35
N SER A 13 -5.69 50.84 -7.68
CA SER A 13 -6.67 50.72 -6.60
C SER A 13 -6.39 49.50 -5.73
N THR A 14 -5.79 49.80 -4.58
CA THR A 14 -5.82 49.12 -3.27
C THR A 14 -6.74 47.88 -3.12
N HIS A 15 -6.14 46.71 -2.98
CA HIS A 15 -6.55 45.72 -1.98
C HIS A 15 -5.33 44.93 -1.53
N ALA A 16 -5.01 45.03 -0.24
CA ALA A 16 -3.89 44.38 0.41
C ALA A 16 -4.12 42.85 0.45
N CYS A 17 -3.64 42.14 -0.58
CA CYS A 17 -3.40 40.71 -0.49
C CYS A 17 -2.07 40.52 0.25
N MET A 18 -2.14 40.37 1.58
CA MET A 18 -1.02 39.87 2.36
C MET A 18 -0.61 38.52 1.79
N ARG A 19 0.49 38.52 1.03
CA ARG A 19 1.22 37.31 0.66
C ARG A 19 1.68 36.66 1.95
N MET A 20 0.98 35.63 2.42
CA MET A 20 1.58 34.70 3.37
C MET A 20 2.75 34.04 2.65
N ALA A 21 3.92 34.21 3.25
CA ALA A 21 5.16 33.58 2.85
C ALA A 21 4.97 32.05 2.75
N PRO A 22 5.74 31.35 1.90
CA PRO A 22 5.76 29.90 1.90
C PRO A 22 6.30 29.44 3.26
N LEU A 23 5.38 29.03 4.15
CA LEU A 23 5.74 28.43 5.42
C LEU A 23 6.40 27.10 5.08
N LEU A 24 7.71 27.10 5.33
CA LEU A 24 8.60 25.96 5.37
C LEU A 24 7.85 24.75 5.93
N ILE A 25 7.63 23.75 5.07
CA ILE A 25 7.38 22.38 5.49
C ILE A 25 8.54 22.05 6.41
N ASN A 26 8.31 22.14 7.72
CA ASN A 26 9.27 21.66 8.68
C ASN A 26 9.35 20.16 8.41
N LYS A 27 10.45 19.73 7.79
CA LYS A 27 10.77 18.32 7.62
C LYS A 27 10.87 17.76 9.04
N ALA A 28 9.74 17.33 9.61
CA ALA A 28 9.74 16.38 10.70
C ALA A 28 10.62 15.25 10.20
N GLN A 29 11.79 15.11 10.81
CA GLN A 29 12.72 14.05 10.50
C GLN A 29 11.92 12.75 10.55
N LEU A 30 11.71 12.15 9.38
CA LEU A 30 11.35 10.75 9.26
C LEU A 30 12.50 10.01 9.93
N ASN A 31 12.36 9.75 11.24
CA ASN A 31 13.13 8.71 11.88
C ASN A 31 12.66 7.41 11.22
N GLN A 32 13.26 7.08 10.07
CA GLN A 32 13.18 5.75 9.52
C GLN A 32 13.64 4.84 10.64
N VAL A 33 12.72 4.04 11.17
CA VAL A 33 13.06 2.98 12.09
C VAL A 33 14.09 2.13 11.37
N ASP A 34 15.34 2.17 11.83
CA ASP A 34 16.41 1.40 11.24
C ASP A 34 16.20 -0.09 11.62
N PHE A 35 15.47 -0.78 10.75
CA PHE A 35 15.22 -2.22 10.87
C PHE A 35 16.47 -3.06 10.55
N SER A 36 17.57 -2.45 10.08
CA SER A 36 18.82 -3.15 9.79
C SER A 36 19.67 -3.36 11.05
N GLN A 37 19.56 -2.48 12.05
CA GLN A 37 20.29 -2.59 13.32
C GLN A 37 19.59 -3.44 14.38
N ARG A 38 18.32 -3.80 14.19
CA ARG A 38 17.58 -4.75 15.03
C ARG A 38 17.57 -6.10 14.30
N GLY A 39 18.55 -6.96 14.60
CA GLY A 39 18.70 -8.28 13.97
C GLY A 39 17.42 -9.12 13.94
N ASP A 40 17.38 -10.15 13.09
CA ASP A 40 16.20 -11.00 12.85
C ASP A 40 15.64 -11.74 14.09
N HIS A 41 16.31 -11.60 15.23
CA HIS A 41 15.76 -11.88 16.55
C HIS A 41 14.93 -10.68 17.05
N PHE A 42 13.75 -10.50 16.47
CA PHE A 42 12.67 -9.81 17.18
C PHE A 42 12.36 -10.66 18.43
N THR A 43 12.91 -10.30 19.58
CA THR A 43 12.23 -10.65 20.82
C THR A 43 10.85 -9.99 20.72
N MET A 44 9.79 -10.80 20.62
CA MET A 44 8.43 -10.32 20.88
C MET A 44 8.44 -9.77 22.31
N ASN A 45 8.73 -8.48 22.46
CA ASN A 45 8.69 -7.85 23.76
C ASN A 45 7.21 -7.79 24.15
N CYS A 46 6.84 -8.65 25.10
CA CYS A 46 5.52 -8.67 25.67
C CYS A 46 5.24 -7.29 26.26
N THR A 47 4.29 -6.55 25.68
CA THR A 47 3.98 -5.21 26.18
C THR A 47 3.12 -5.33 27.42
N PHE A 48 3.62 -4.87 28.56
CA PHE A 48 2.83 -4.78 29.79
C PHE A 48 1.68 -3.78 29.63
N MET A 49 0.54 -4.08 30.25
CA MET A 49 -0.67 -3.25 30.15
C MET A 49 -0.43 -1.81 30.59
N GLU A 50 0.36 -1.60 31.65
CA GLU A 50 0.71 -0.29 32.19
C GLU A 50 1.39 0.60 31.14
N ASN A 51 2.32 0.04 30.36
CA ASN A 51 2.99 0.78 29.28
C ASN A 51 2.02 1.19 28.17
N VAL A 52 1.02 0.35 27.88
CA VAL A 52 -0.02 0.69 26.89
C VAL A 52 -0.92 1.82 27.40
N LEU A 53 -1.25 1.83 28.70
CA LEU A 53 -2.04 2.90 29.31
C LEU A 53 -1.26 4.22 29.34
N LEU A 54 0.01 4.19 29.76
CA LEU A 54 0.87 5.37 29.76
C LEU A 54 1.06 5.94 28.34
N ALA A 55 1.28 5.07 27.35
CA ALA A 55 1.38 5.51 25.96
C ALA A 55 0.09 6.19 25.44
N ARG A 56 -1.08 5.75 25.90
CA ARG A 56 -2.37 6.38 25.58
C ARG A 56 -2.51 7.76 26.22
N GLU A 57 -2.07 7.93 27.46
CA GLU A 57 -2.06 9.22 28.15
C GLU A 57 -1.11 10.21 27.45
N ILE A 58 0.12 9.80 27.17
CA ILE A 58 1.10 10.61 26.42
C ILE A 58 0.59 10.95 25.02
N ARG A 59 -0.14 10.04 24.37
CA ARG A 59 -0.81 10.36 23.09
C ARG A 59 -1.91 11.40 23.28
N ARG A 60 -2.74 11.28 24.33
CA ARG A 60 -3.81 12.24 24.59
C ARG A 60 -3.28 13.65 24.81
N GLU A 61 -2.19 13.80 25.56
CA GLU A 61 -1.53 15.09 25.78
C GLU A 61 -1.06 15.73 24.46
N ARG A 62 -0.40 14.95 23.61
CA ARG A 62 0.03 15.43 22.28
C ARG A 62 -1.14 15.81 21.39
N GLN A 63 -2.21 15.03 21.38
CA GLN A 63 -3.41 15.35 20.64
C GLN A 63 -3.97 16.72 21.04
N LEU A 64 -4.04 17.01 22.35
CA LEU A 64 -4.51 18.29 22.86
C LEU A 64 -3.57 19.45 22.48
N ALA A 65 -2.25 19.25 22.59
CA ALA A 65 -1.26 20.27 22.20
C ALA A 65 -1.38 20.63 20.71
N ILE A 66 -1.47 19.63 19.83
CA ILE A 66 -1.60 19.86 18.38
C ILE A 66 -2.93 20.54 18.04
N LEU A 67 -4.03 20.12 18.67
CA LEU A 67 -5.34 20.78 18.49
C LEU A 67 -5.29 22.26 18.86
N GLN A 68 -4.62 22.61 19.96
CA GLN A 68 -4.45 23.99 20.39
C GLN A 68 -3.55 24.80 19.46
N GLU A 69 -2.45 24.21 18.98
CA GLU A 69 -1.46 24.89 18.13
C GLU A 69 -2.00 25.17 16.71
N TYR A 70 -2.64 24.18 16.08
CA TYR A 70 -3.06 24.28 14.69
C TYR A 70 -4.52 24.72 14.52
N ASN A 71 -5.35 24.57 15.56
CA ASN A 71 -6.79 24.87 15.53
C ASN A 71 -7.52 24.27 14.31
N LEU A 72 -7.18 23.03 14.00
CA LEU A 72 -7.74 22.22 12.92
C LEU A 72 -8.10 20.82 13.45
N PRO A 73 -9.04 20.10 12.80
CA PRO A 73 -9.33 18.72 13.17
C PRO A 73 -8.09 17.84 13.17
N LEU A 74 -8.05 16.91 14.11
CA LEU A 74 -6.93 16.00 14.29
C LEU A 74 -7.34 14.58 13.92
N LEU A 75 -6.62 13.96 12.99
CA LEU A 75 -6.65 12.54 12.74
C LEU A 75 -5.58 11.85 13.58
N SER A 76 -5.99 10.90 14.42
CA SER A 76 -5.12 9.97 15.14
C SER A 76 -5.25 8.59 14.51
N PHE A 77 -4.17 8.11 13.90
CA PHE A 77 -4.10 6.78 13.30
C PHE A 77 -3.29 5.84 14.19
N THR A 78 -3.92 4.74 14.59
CA THR A 78 -3.23 3.60 15.21
C THR A 78 -3.66 2.27 14.61
N MET A 79 -2.96 1.20 14.97
CA MET A 79 -3.31 -0.15 14.55
C MET A 79 -4.22 -0.83 15.57
N ASN A 80 -5.34 -1.39 15.12
CA ASN A 80 -6.24 -2.22 15.91
C ASN A 80 -5.71 -3.67 16.01
N ILE A 81 -4.56 -3.84 16.69
CA ILE A 81 -3.85 -5.12 16.82
C ILE A 81 -4.08 -5.73 18.21
N ALA A 82 -4.37 -7.03 18.23
CA ALA A 82 -4.60 -7.78 19.46
C ALA A 82 -3.30 -8.46 19.92
N GLY A 83 -3.28 -8.92 21.17
CA GLY A 83 -2.14 -9.65 21.71
C GLY A 83 -1.05 -8.77 22.31
N PRO A 84 -0.02 -9.40 22.90
CA PRO A 84 1.03 -8.71 23.66
C PRO A 84 2.09 -8.02 22.78
N ALA A 85 2.26 -8.44 21.53
CA ALA A 85 3.18 -7.83 20.59
C ALA A 85 2.42 -6.85 19.68
N LYS A 86 2.59 -5.54 19.90
CA LYS A 86 1.94 -4.49 19.09
C LYS A 86 2.79 -4.02 17.91
N LEU A 87 4.03 -4.49 17.84
CA LEU A 87 4.98 -4.10 16.81
C LEU A 87 5.69 -5.33 16.25
N SER A 88 5.73 -5.43 14.92
CA SER A 88 6.50 -6.40 14.15
C SER A 88 6.77 -5.81 12.76
N LYS A 89 7.68 -6.41 11.97
CA LYS A 89 7.91 -6.00 10.58
C LYS A 89 6.58 -5.98 9.77
N LEU A 90 5.73 -7.00 9.96
CA LEU A 90 4.45 -7.10 9.26
C LEU A 90 3.44 -6.04 9.73
N ILE A 91 3.33 -5.81 11.04
CA ILE A 91 2.44 -4.78 11.59
C ILE A 91 2.88 -3.38 11.15
N TYR A 92 4.18 -3.08 11.21
CA TYR A 92 4.70 -1.77 10.80
C TYR A 92 4.56 -1.53 9.29
N ARG A 93 4.76 -2.57 8.46
CA ARG A 93 4.42 -2.48 7.03
C ARG A 93 2.94 -2.17 6.83
N THR A 94 2.05 -2.85 7.55
CA THR A 94 0.61 -2.60 7.51
C THR A 94 0.26 -1.17 7.93
N PHE A 95 0.92 -0.65 8.96
CA PHE A 95 0.78 0.74 9.39
C PHE A 95 1.21 1.72 8.29
N ASN A 96 2.35 1.50 7.62
CA ASN A 96 2.77 2.36 6.51
C ASN A 96 1.82 2.34 5.32
N GLU A 97 1.14 1.21 5.06
CA GLU A 97 0.05 1.19 4.08
C GLU A 97 -1.06 2.15 4.51
N GLY A 98 -1.58 2.02 5.74
CA GLY A 98 -2.62 2.92 6.26
C GLY A 98 -2.24 4.40 6.20
N LYS A 99 -0.99 4.74 6.59
CA LYS A 99 -0.45 6.10 6.48
C LYS A 99 -0.43 6.58 5.03
N SER A 100 0.03 5.75 4.10
CA SER A 100 0.08 6.10 2.68
C SER A 100 -1.33 6.31 2.10
N LEU A 101 -2.31 5.51 2.53
CA LEU A 101 -3.72 5.71 2.17
C LEU A 101 -4.24 7.06 2.68
N VAL A 102 -3.95 7.43 3.93
CA VAL A 102 -4.33 8.73 4.50
C VAL A 102 -3.73 9.88 3.70
N LEU A 103 -2.41 9.86 3.47
CA LEU A 103 -1.71 10.91 2.73
C LEU A 103 -2.26 11.07 1.31
N LYS A 104 -2.43 9.96 0.59
CA LYS A 104 -3.00 9.95 -0.76
C LYS A 104 -4.42 10.52 -0.74
N THR A 105 -5.24 10.09 0.21
CA THR A 105 -6.65 10.52 0.27
C THR A 105 -6.77 12.01 0.58
N CYS A 106 -5.98 12.55 1.51
CA CYS A 106 -5.95 13.99 1.75
C CYS A 106 -5.53 14.75 0.48
N SER A 107 -4.51 14.28 -0.24
CA SER A 107 -4.09 14.86 -1.52
C SER A 107 -5.20 14.82 -2.58
N ASP A 108 -5.89 13.67 -2.74
CA ASP A 108 -6.97 13.48 -3.70
C ASP A 108 -8.20 14.37 -3.39
N GLN A 109 -8.42 14.68 -2.10
CA GLN A 109 -9.46 15.61 -1.65
C GLN A 109 -9.02 17.09 -1.70
N GLY A 110 -7.75 17.38 -2.00
CA GLY A 110 -7.20 18.73 -1.95
C GLY A 110 -7.07 19.30 -0.53
N TRP A 111 -6.91 18.44 0.48
CA TRP A 111 -6.73 18.85 1.87
C TRP A 111 -5.26 18.95 2.24
N ASP A 112 -4.85 20.13 2.69
CA ASP A 112 -3.50 20.34 3.22
C ASP A 112 -3.34 19.69 4.59
N ILE A 113 -2.21 19.00 4.79
CA ILE A 113 -1.80 18.49 6.11
C ILE A 113 -0.82 19.50 6.69
N LEU A 114 -1.25 20.28 7.67
CA LEU A 114 -0.43 21.34 8.28
C LEU A 114 0.52 20.81 9.36
N TYR A 115 0.19 19.66 9.95
CA TYR A 115 1.07 18.97 10.89
C TYR A 115 0.98 17.46 10.68
N GLN A 116 2.12 16.78 10.81
CA GLN A 116 2.17 15.34 10.94
C GLN A 116 3.28 14.92 11.89
N GLU A 117 3.02 13.91 12.72
CA GLU A 117 4.04 13.18 13.45
C GLU A 117 3.79 11.68 13.37
N GLU A 118 4.86 10.91 13.53
CA GLU A 118 4.83 9.47 13.69
C GLU A 118 5.66 9.09 14.91
N LYS A 119 5.13 8.18 15.73
CA LYS A 119 5.90 7.49 16.76
C LYS A 119 5.78 5.99 16.61
N CYS A 120 6.90 5.31 16.80
CA CYS A 120 6.98 3.87 16.77
C CYS A 120 7.60 3.38 18.09
N ALA A 121 6.82 2.65 18.87
CA ALA A 121 7.24 2.06 20.14
C ALA A 121 6.74 0.61 20.26
N ASP A 122 7.21 -0.11 21.28
CA ASP A 122 6.77 -1.49 21.54
C ASP A 122 5.25 -1.58 21.80
N THR A 123 4.64 -0.48 22.25
CA THR A 123 3.18 -0.31 22.42
C THR A 123 2.41 -0.14 21.10
N GLY A 124 3.11 -0.04 19.97
CA GLY A 124 2.56 0.09 18.62
C GLY A 124 3.06 1.33 17.89
N ALA A 125 2.86 1.33 16.57
CA ALA A 125 3.05 2.51 15.75
C ALA A 125 1.79 3.38 15.75
N GLU A 126 1.99 4.70 15.72
CA GLU A 126 0.93 5.70 15.72
C GLU A 126 1.36 6.93 14.91
N ALA A 127 0.39 7.58 14.27
CA ALA A 127 0.59 8.85 13.59
C ALA A 127 -0.54 9.82 13.90
N LEU A 128 -0.21 11.10 13.98
CA LEU A 128 -1.17 12.20 14.17
C LEU A 128 -1.05 13.15 12.97
N PHE A 129 -2.19 13.61 12.45
CA PHE A 129 -2.27 14.55 11.33
C PHE A 129 -3.24 15.68 11.65
N SER A 130 -2.79 16.92 11.52
CA SER A 130 -3.67 18.10 11.51
C SER A 130 -4.01 18.44 10.07
N VAL A 131 -5.29 18.34 9.72
CA VAL A 131 -5.76 18.39 8.33
C VAL A 131 -6.66 19.60 8.13
N ASN A 132 -6.39 20.40 7.09
CA ASN A 132 -7.12 21.60 6.73
C ASN A 132 -8.46 21.26 6.06
N THR A 133 -9.41 20.80 6.87
CA THR A 133 -10.78 20.43 6.48
C THR A 133 -11.69 20.51 7.72
N ASP A 134 -12.99 20.22 7.58
CA ASP A 134 -13.88 20.07 8.73
C ASP A 134 -13.84 18.64 9.30
N ALA A 135 -14.04 18.51 10.62
CA ALA A 135 -13.90 17.23 11.32
C ALA A 135 -14.90 16.17 10.83
N ARG A 136 -16.07 16.58 10.35
CA ARG A 136 -17.14 15.69 9.86
C ARG A 136 -16.77 15.12 8.50
N SER A 137 -16.29 15.93 7.56
CA SER A 137 -15.78 15.47 6.27
C SER A 137 -14.59 14.52 6.45
N LEU A 138 -13.62 14.89 7.30
CA LEU A 138 -12.49 14.03 7.63
C LEU A 138 -12.94 12.68 8.20
N LYS A 139 -13.88 12.68 9.16
CA LYS A 139 -14.39 11.45 9.76
C LYS A 139 -15.09 10.55 8.74
N ILE A 140 -15.92 11.11 7.86
CA ILE A 140 -16.61 10.34 6.82
C ILE A 140 -15.60 9.63 5.90
N ILE A 141 -14.58 10.35 5.44
CA ILE A 141 -13.57 9.77 4.54
C ILE A 141 -12.75 8.70 5.27
N MET A 142 -12.37 8.91 6.53
CA MET A 142 -11.67 7.90 7.32
C MET A 142 -12.53 6.64 7.53
N LEU A 143 -13.84 6.79 7.76
CA LEU A 143 -14.76 5.65 7.87
C LEU A 143 -14.87 4.87 6.55
N LYS A 144 -14.83 5.56 5.40
CA LYS A 144 -14.78 4.89 4.08
C LYS A 144 -13.48 4.10 3.91
N LEU A 145 -12.34 4.67 4.28
CA LEU A 145 -11.05 3.98 4.22
C LEU A 145 -11.04 2.69 5.06
N GLU A 146 -11.63 2.70 6.26
CA GLU A 146 -11.76 1.48 7.08
C GLU A 146 -12.68 0.43 6.46
N ALA A 147 -13.69 0.85 5.68
CA ALA A 147 -14.67 -0.05 5.08
C ALA A 147 -14.19 -0.66 3.75
N GLU A 148 -13.48 0.12 2.94
CA GLU A 148 -13.10 -0.25 1.58
C GLU A 148 -11.69 -0.85 1.49
N SER A 149 -10.81 -0.54 2.44
CA SER A 149 -9.46 -1.11 2.45
C SER A 149 -9.48 -2.59 2.88
N PRO A 150 -8.76 -3.50 2.19
CA PRO A 150 -8.57 -4.87 2.66
C PRO A 150 -7.92 -4.96 4.05
N LEU A 151 -7.13 -3.95 4.43
CA LEU A 151 -6.50 -3.82 5.74
C LEU A 151 -7.34 -2.98 6.73
N GLY A 152 -8.46 -2.41 6.29
CA GLY A 152 -9.26 -1.44 7.04
C GLY A 152 -9.74 -1.92 8.40
N ARG A 153 -9.96 -3.23 8.55
CA ARG A 153 -10.31 -3.87 9.83
C ARG A 153 -9.21 -3.79 10.90
N LEU A 154 -7.96 -3.61 10.47
CA LEU A 154 -6.77 -3.47 11.31
C LEU A 154 -6.40 -2.01 11.55
N PHE A 155 -7.07 -1.06 10.90
CA PHE A 155 -6.87 0.36 11.11
C PHE A 155 -7.80 0.90 12.19
N ASP A 156 -7.30 1.91 12.90
CA ASP A 156 -8.05 2.70 13.86
C ASP A 156 -7.85 4.17 13.53
N PHE A 157 -8.77 4.74 12.73
CA PHE A 157 -8.76 6.15 12.37
C PHE A 157 -9.73 6.95 13.25
N ASP A 158 -9.16 7.55 14.28
CA ASP A 158 -9.87 8.42 15.21
C ASP A 158 -9.78 9.88 14.77
N VAL A 159 -10.91 10.57 14.69
CA VAL A 159 -10.95 12.00 14.35
C VAL A 159 -11.46 12.76 15.56
N PHE A 160 -10.76 13.83 15.89
CA PHE A 160 -11.11 14.76 16.96
C PHE A 160 -11.51 16.10 16.35
N ASP A 161 -12.57 16.69 16.88
CA ASP A 161 -12.95 18.06 16.55
C ASP A 161 -12.07 19.08 17.29
N LEU A 162 -12.31 20.37 17.05
CA LEU A 162 -11.58 21.49 17.65
C LEU A 162 -11.70 21.55 19.18
N SER A 163 -12.75 20.95 19.75
CA SER A 163 -12.92 20.85 21.21
C SER A 163 -12.16 19.68 21.82
N GLY A 164 -11.50 18.86 20.99
CA GLY A 164 -10.79 17.66 21.40
C GLY A 164 -11.71 16.49 21.73
N ILE A 165 -12.97 16.55 21.28
CA ILE A 165 -13.94 15.46 21.39
C ILE A 165 -13.75 14.52 20.20
N LYS A 166 -13.65 13.22 20.51
CA LYS A 166 -13.56 12.16 19.51
C LYS A 166 -14.92 11.94 18.86
N LEU A 167 -14.96 12.00 17.53
CA LEU A 167 -16.18 11.73 16.77
C LEU A 167 -16.48 10.22 16.73
N SER A 168 -17.71 9.84 17.12
CA SER A 168 -18.15 8.45 17.10
C SER A 168 -18.56 8.01 15.70
N ARG A 169 -18.54 6.70 15.46
CA ARG A 169 -19.06 6.10 14.21
C ARG A 169 -20.57 6.28 14.10
N THR A 170 -21.27 6.17 15.23
CA THR A 170 -22.74 6.20 15.32
C THR A 170 -23.33 7.54 14.93
N ASP A 171 -22.58 8.64 15.15
CA ASP A 171 -23.00 10.01 14.83
C ASP A 171 -23.16 10.23 13.31
N PHE A 172 -22.67 9.27 12.51
CA PHE A 172 -22.67 9.29 11.05
C PHE A 172 -23.51 8.15 10.45
N GLY A 173 -24.33 7.47 11.27
CA GLY A 173 -25.19 6.38 10.82
C GLY A 173 -24.47 5.04 10.60
N PHE A 174 -23.19 4.92 10.98
CA PHE A 174 -22.44 3.67 10.88
C PHE A 174 -22.65 2.81 12.13
N THR A 175 -22.72 1.49 11.93
CA THR A 175 -22.76 0.53 13.04
C THR A 175 -21.40 0.40 13.72
N SER A 176 -21.41 -0.18 14.93
CA SER A 176 -20.19 -0.63 15.61
C SER A 176 -19.38 -1.58 14.73
N ARG A 177 -18.05 -1.57 14.87
CA ARG A 177 -17.15 -2.49 14.14
C ARG A 177 -17.55 -3.95 14.42
N ARG A 178 -17.60 -4.76 13.36
CA ARG A 178 -17.81 -6.21 13.46
C ARG A 178 -16.54 -6.90 13.93
N CYS A 179 -16.68 -7.96 14.72
CA CYS A 179 -15.59 -8.78 15.24
C CYS A 179 -14.76 -9.38 14.11
N LEU A 180 -13.43 -9.43 14.26
CA LEU A 180 -12.53 -9.97 13.24
C LEU A 180 -12.94 -11.37 12.74
N LEU A 181 -13.49 -12.19 13.64
CA LEU A 181 -13.78 -13.62 13.44
C LEU A 181 -15.26 -13.95 13.24
N CYS A 182 -16.19 -13.03 13.52
CA CYS A 182 -17.63 -13.29 13.39
C CYS A 182 -18.43 -11.99 13.15
N ASP A 183 -19.73 -12.11 12.85
CA ASP A 183 -20.58 -10.95 12.55
C ASP A 183 -21.04 -10.14 13.78
N ARG A 184 -20.74 -10.58 14.99
CA ARG A 184 -21.11 -9.85 16.21
C ARG A 184 -20.29 -8.56 16.36
N PRO A 185 -20.80 -7.54 17.08
CA PRO A 185 -20.01 -6.36 17.43
C PRO A 185 -18.71 -6.72 18.16
N ALA A 186 -17.59 -6.14 17.73
CA ALA A 186 -16.27 -6.42 18.28
C ALA A 186 -16.18 -6.14 19.79
N ILE A 187 -16.90 -5.14 20.29
CA ILE A 187 -16.95 -4.79 21.71
C ILE A 187 -17.58 -5.88 22.57
N VAL A 188 -18.60 -6.57 22.03
CA VAL A 188 -19.27 -7.70 22.71
C VAL A 188 -18.30 -8.87 22.79
N CYS A 189 -17.71 -9.26 21.65
CA CYS A 189 -16.72 -10.36 21.64
C CYS A 189 -15.51 -10.09 22.54
N GLY A 190 -15.05 -8.83 22.61
CA GLY A 190 -13.94 -8.42 23.48
C GLY A 190 -14.29 -8.52 24.97
N ARG A 191 -15.48 -8.06 25.37
CA ARG A 191 -15.97 -8.16 26.75
C ARG A 191 -16.13 -9.61 27.18
N ASP A 192 -16.74 -10.43 26.34
CA ASP A 192 -17.04 -11.82 26.63
C ASP A 192 -15.81 -12.73 26.49
N ARG A 193 -14.68 -12.19 25.99
CA ARG A 193 -13.51 -12.95 25.57
C ARG A 193 -13.89 -14.16 24.72
N ALA A 194 -14.83 -13.94 23.80
CA ALA A 194 -15.49 -15.02 23.07
C ALA A 194 -14.56 -15.80 22.11
N HIS A 195 -13.36 -15.28 21.87
CA HIS A 195 -12.36 -15.90 21.02
C HIS A 195 -11.01 -15.90 21.73
N GLY A 196 -10.26 -17.00 21.58
CA GLY A 196 -8.89 -17.09 22.05
C GLY A 196 -7.98 -16.08 21.35
N ILE A 197 -7.01 -15.55 22.08
CA ILE A 197 -6.11 -14.50 21.56
C ILE A 197 -5.30 -14.99 20.36
N GLU A 198 -4.88 -16.24 20.35
CA GLU A 198 -4.11 -16.87 19.27
C GLU A 198 -4.89 -16.89 17.95
N VAL A 199 -6.20 -17.19 18.01
CA VAL A 199 -7.07 -17.22 16.83
C VAL A 199 -7.22 -15.81 16.24
N ILE A 200 -7.34 -14.79 17.09
CA ILE A 200 -7.39 -13.39 16.64
C ILE A 200 -6.07 -12.99 15.98
N ILE A 201 -4.93 -13.31 16.61
CA ILE A 201 -3.59 -13.00 16.06
C ILE A 201 -3.39 -13.71 14.71
N SER A 202 -3.84 -14.96 14.59
CA SER A 202 -3.77 -15.74 13.35
C SER A 202 -4.57 -15.08 12.24
N GLU A 203 -5.80 -14.64 12.53
CA GLU A 203 -6.64 -13.94 11.55
C GLU A 203 -6.07 -12.57 11.15
N GLN A 204 -5.49 -11.82 12.10
CA GLN A 204 -4.79 -10.57 11.80
C GLN A 204 -3.63 -10.82 10.84
N THR A 205 -2.82 -11.84 11.14
CA THR A 205 -1.68 -12.24 10.32
C THR A 205 -2.14 -12.70 8.93
N ARG A 206 -3.25 -13.44 8.85
CA ARG A 206 -3.83 -13.92 7.59
C ARG A 206 -4.22 -12.74 6.69
N ILE A 207 -4.98 -11.77 7.21
CA ILE A 207 -5.38 -10.55 6.48
C ILE A 207 -4.16 -9.78 5.97
N GLN A 208 -3.16 -9.56 6.83
CA GLN A 208 -1.95 -8.85 6.45
C GLN A 208 -1.18 -9.59 5.35
N ARG A 209 -0.97 -10.91 5.51
CA ARG A 209 -0.23 -11.72 4.53
C ARG A 209 -0.97 -11.78 3.19
N GLU A 210 -2.28 -11.98 3.19
CA GLU A 210 -3.09 -12.00 1.98
C GLU A 210 -2.97 -10.70 1.18
N TYR A 211 -3.12 -9.55 1.86
CA TYR A 211 -2.92 -8.24 1.26
C TYR A 211 -1.54 -8.08 0.62
N PHE A 212 -0.46 -8.37 1.38
CA PHE A 212 0.90 -8.20 0.86
C PHE A 212 1.26 -9.21 -0.22
N THR A 213 0.72 -10.43 -0.17
CA THR A 213 0.85 -11.43 -1.24
C THR A 213 0.28 -10.89 -2.54
N GLN A 214 -0.96 -10.37 -2.51
CA GLN A 214 -1.60 -9.79 -3.68
C GLN A 214 -0.83 -8.58 -4.20
N LYS A 215 -0.48 -7.64 -3.33
CA LYS A 215 0.27 -6.43 -3.68
C LYS A 215 1.63 -6.74 -4.32
N ASN A 216 2.35 -7.74 -3.81
CA ASN A 216 3.64 -8.15 -4.40
C ASN A 216 3.45 -8.87 -5.73
N GLY A 217 2.38 -9.64 -5.91
CA GLY A 217 2.04 -10.25 -7.20
C GLY A 217 1.80 -9.19 -8.28
N GLU A 218 1.08 -8.13 -7.95
CA GLU A 218 0.88 -6.97 -8.84
C GLU A 218 2.19 -6.25 -9.16
N MET A 219 3.07 -6.08 -8.17
CA MET A 219 4.40 -5.48 -8.39
C MET A 219 5.26 -6.34 -9.32
N VAL A 220 5.32 -7.65 -9.10
CA VAL A 220 6.04 -8.60 -9.96
C VAL A 220 5.48 -8.57 -11.39
N ALA A 221 4.16 -8.56 -11.53
CA ALA A 221 3.52 -8.43 -12.84
C ALA A 221 3.90 -7.15 -13.57
N LYS A 222 3.90 -6.01 -12.86
CA LYS A 222 4.30 -4.73 -13.43
C LYS A 222 5.76 -4.74 -13.88
N LEU A 223 6.66 -5.27 -13.06
CA LEU A 223 8.09 -5.39 -13.41
C LEU A 223 8.31 -6.28 -14.63
N ALA A 224 7.69 -7.47 -14.65
CA ALA A 224 7.77 -8.40 -15.77
C ALA A 224 7.22 -7.80 -17.08
N THR A 225 6.07 -7.13 -17.01
CA THR A 225 5.46 -6.45 -18.16
C THR A 225 6.34 -5.32 -18.67
N ASN A 226 6.85 -4.48 -17.77
CA ASN A 226 7.76 -3.40 -18.12
C ASN A 226 9.05 -3.91 -18.75
N ALA A 227 9.59 -5.04 -18.27
CA ALA A 227 10.77 -5.65 -18.85
C ALA A 227 10.52 -6.08 -20.31
N LEU A 228 9.34 -6.68 -20.61
CA LEU A 228 8.97 -7.00 -21.98
C LEU A 228 8.83 -5.76 -22.86
N LEU A 229 8.16 -4.71 -22.36
CA LEU A 229 8.01 -3.47 -23.11
C LEU A 229 9.38 -2.81 -23.38
N GLN A 230 10.24 -2.69 -22.36
CA GLN A 230 11.58 -2.14 -22.52
C GLN A 230 12.44 -2.94 -23.50
N GLU A 231 12.33 -4.27 -23.48
CA GLU A 231 13.05 -5.17 -24.40
C GLU A 231 12.66 -4.92 -25.86
N VAL A 232 11.37 -4.67 -26.12
CA VAL A 232 10.85 -4.37 -27.46
C VAL A 232 11.18 -2.95 -27.90
N HIS A 233 11.17 -1.99 -26.99
CA HIS A 233 11.50 -0.59 -27.27
C HIS A 233 13.02 -0.34 -27.41
N THR A 234 13.87 -1.30 -27.01
CA THR A 234 15.32 -1.18 -27.14
C THR A 234 15.72 -1.19 -28.61
N THR A 235 16.25 -0.07 -29.09
CA THR A 235 16.57 0.16 -30.51
C THR A 235 18.01 0.69 -30.65
N PRO A 236 18.85 0.14 -31.56
CA PRO A 236 18.54 -0.88 -32.56
C PRO A 236 18.61 -2.31 -32.00
N LYS A 237 17.82 -3.22 -32.60
CA LYS A 237 17.79 -4.64 -32.23
C LYS A 237 17.95 -5.56 -33.46
N PRO A 238 19.20 -5.81 -33.89
CA PRO A 238 19.46 -6.54 -35.14
C PRO A 238 18.73 -7.88 -35.21
N GLY A 239 17.90 -8.05 -36.24
CA GLY A 239 17.15 -9.29 -36.50
C GLY A 239 15.86 -9.47 -35.69
N LEU A 240 15.59 -8.60 -34.72
CA LEU A 240 14.38 -8.64 -33.87
C LEU A 240 13.50 -7.43 -34.13
N VAL A 241 12.25 -7.49 -33.64
CA VAL A 241 11.32 -6.37 -33.69
C VAL A 241 11.79 -5.26 -32.75
N ASP A 242 11.83 -4.02 -33.26
CA ASP A 242 12.12 -2.79 -32.53
C ASP A 242 11.32 -1.59 -33.07
N HIS A 243 11.66 -0.35 -32.65
CA HIS A 243 10.98 0.85 -33.15
C HIS A 243 11.24 1.16 -34.64
N ARG A 244 12.35 0.68 -35.20
CA ARG A 244 12.76 0.99 -36.57
C ARG A 244 12.15 0.02 -37.56
N ASN A 245 12.04 -1.27 -37.22
CA ASN A 245 11.58 -2.31 -38.13
C ASN A 245 11.18 -3.61 -37.40
N ASN A 246 10.70 -4.58 -38.18
CA ASN A 246 10.27 -5.89 -37.69
C ASN A 246 11.42 -6.93 -37.64
N GLY A 247 12.67 -6.51 -37.85
CA GLY A 247 13.82 -7.40 -37.96
C GLY A 247 13.66 -8.39 -39.11
N ALA A 248 13.90 -9.68 -38.81
CA ALA A 248 13.71 -10.77 -39.76
C ALA A 248 12.25 -11.27 -39.84
N HIS A 249 11.33 -10.68 -39.06
CA HIS A 249 9.96 -11.16 -38.96
C HIS A 249 9.04 -10.51 -40.00
N ALA A 250 8.23 -11.32 -40.68
CA ALA A 250 7.19 -10.86 -41.60
C ALA A 250 5.80 -10.85 -40.95
N ASP A 251 5.62 -11.62 -39.88
CA ASP A 251 4.38 -11.88 -39.17
C ASP A 251 4.24 -11.08 -37.86
N MET A 252 5.30 -10.41 -37.42
CA MET A 252 5.37 -9.73 -36.14
C MET A 252 5.76 -8.26 -36.31
N ASN A 253 5.22 -7.39 -35.46
CA ASN A 253 5.55 -5.97 -35.42
C ASN A 253 5.49 -5.43 -33.99
N LEU A 254 5.95 -4.19 -33.81
CA LEU A 254 5.99 -3.51 -32.51
C LEU A 254 4.65 -3.55 -31.78
N ALA A 255 3.55 -3.19 -32.47
CA ALA A 255 2.22 -3.13 -31.86
C ALA A 255 1.72 -4.51 -31.36
N LEU A 256 2.04 -5.60 -32.08
CA LEU A 256 1.73 -6.96 -31.62
C LEU A 256 2.53 -7.35 -30.38
N MET A 257 3.80 -6.91 -30.31
CA MET A 257 4.66 -7.16 -29.16
C MET A 257 4.19 -6.39 -27.92
N GLU A 258 3.84 -5.12 -28.06
CA GLU A 258 3.24 -4.30 -27.00
C GLU A 258 1.94 -4.92 -26.48
N LYS A 259 1.00 -5.23 -27.39
CA LYS A 259 -0.26 -5.90 -27.05
C LYS A 259 -0.04 -7.23 -26.35
N SER A 260 0.95 -8.00 -26.79
CA SER A 260 1.32 -9.26 -26.16
C SER A 260 1.85 -9.07 -24.74
N ALA A 261 2.65 -8.04 -24.47
CA ALA A 261 3.15 -7.76 -23.12
C ALA A 261 2.00 -7.37 -22.17
N GLU A 262 1.08 -6.52 -22.62
CA GLU A 262 -0.09 -6.10 -21.84
C GLU A 262 -0.98 -7.28 -21.43
N ILE A 263 -1.31 -8.17 -22.37
CA ILE A 263 -2.16 -9.34 -22.13
C ILE A 263 -1.49 -10.34 -21.16
N LEU A 264 -0.15 -10.44 -21.20
CA LEU A 264 0.58 -11.32 -20.30
C LEU A 264 0.78 -10.76 -18.89
N GLY A 265 0.58 -9.45 -18.68
CA GLY A 265 0.79 -8.81 -17.38
C GLY A 265 0.06 -9.50 -16.22
N PRO A 266 -1.27 -9.70 -16.29
CA PRO A 266 -2.01 -10.42 -15.25
C PRO A 266 -1.51 -11.85 -15.00
N TRP A 267 -1.00 -12.54 -16.04
CA TRP A 267 -0.46 -13.89 -15.92
C TRP A 267 0.81 -13.95 -15.06
N PHE A 268 1.67 -12.93 -15.12
CA PHE A 268 2.84 -12.86 -14.25
C PHE A 268 2.48 -12.77 -12.76
N ALA A 269 1.39 -12.08 -12.41
CA ALA A 269 0.85 -12.09 -11.05
C ALA A 269 0.35 -13.48 -10.67
N ASN A 270 -0.37 -14.16 -11.57
CA ASN A 270 -0.85 -15.52 -11.34
C ASN A 270 0.29 -16.51 -11.09
N PHE A 271 1.38 -16.44 -11.87
CA PHE A 271 2.55 -17.28 -11.68
C PHE A 271 3.21 -17.04 -10.32
N PHE A 272 3.34 -15.78 -9.89
CA PHE A 272 3.81 -15.44 -8.55
C PHE A 272 2.90 -16.03 -7.46
N LEU A 273 1.59 -15.80 -7.55
CA LEU A 273 0.61 -16.28 -6.58
C LEU A 273 0.61 -17.82 -6.49
N LEU A 274 0.76 -18.51 -7.62
CA LEU A 274 0.89 -19.97 -7.64
C LEU A 274 2.08 -20.44 -6.79
N GLY A 275 3.22 -19.77 -6.91
CA GLY A 275 4.42 -20.04 -6.11
C GLY A 275 4.18 -19.85 -4.60
N THR A 276 3.37 -18.88 -4.20
CA THR A 276 3.08 -18.61 -2.78
C THR A 276 2.17 -19.64 -2.11
N ARG A 277 1.32 -20.34 -2.89
CA ARG A 277 0.27 -21.23 -2.38
C ARG A 277 0.74 -22.66 -2.11
N LYS A 278 1.85 -23.07 -2.71
CA LYS A 278 2.34 -24.45 -2.69
C LYS A 278 3.59 -24.55 -1.84
N SER A 279 3.67 -25.59 -1.01
CA SER A 279 4.96 -25.95 -0.42
C SER A 279 5.93 -26.30 -1.55
N ALA A 280 7.10 -25.69 -1.52
CA ALA A 280 8.17 -25.99 -2.46
C ALA A 280 8.80 -27.37 -2.23
N ASP A 281 8.39 -28.10 -1.18
CA ASP A 281 8.70 -29.52 -1.00
C ASP A 281 8.04 -30.38 -2.10
N GLU A 282 7.05 -29.84 -2.82
CA GLU A 282 6.42 -30.46 -3.98
C GLU A 282 6.73 -29.69 -5.28
N LEU A 283 8.00 -29.39 -5.56
CA LEU A 283 8.39 -28.63 -6.76
C LEU A 283 7.79 -29.22 -8.06
N SER A 284 7.70 -30.54 -8.17
CA SER A 284 7.05 -31.23 -9.30
C SER A 284 5.57 -30.83 -9.46
N SER A 285 4.82 -30.73 -8.37
CA SER A 285 3.42 -30.29 -8.33
C SER A 285 3.29 -28.83 -8.76
N VAL A 286 4.21 -27.97 -8.29
CA VAL A 286 4.27 -26.56 -8.68
C VAL A 286 4.55 -26.41 -10.18
N MET A 287 5.55 -27.12 -10.70
CA MET A 287 5.91 -27.06 -12.12
C MET A 287 4.79 -27.58 -13.03
N GLN A 288 4.05 -28.61 -12.60
CA GLN A 288 2.88 -29.09 -13.33
C GLN A 288 1.76 -28.06 -13.36
N ALA A 289 1.48 -27.39 -12.24
CA ALA A 289 0.49 -26.33 -12.18
C ALA A 289 0.93 -25.12 -13.03
N LEU A 290 2.20 -24.70 -12.93
CA LEU A 290 2.75 -23.59 -13.69
C LEU A 290 2.65 -23.84 -15.19
N ARG A 291 2.92 -25.08 -15.64
CA ARG A 291 2.74 -25.48 -17.04
C ARG A 291 1.29 -25.35 -17.50
N LYS A 292 0.32 -25.74 -16.66
CA LYS A 292 -1.10 -25.60 -17.00
C LYS A 292 -1.50 -24.13 -17.17
N GLU A 293 -1.11 -23.28 -16.23
CA GLU A 293 -1.35 -21.84 -16.30
C GLU A 293 -0.64 -21.21 -17.52
N GLY A 294 0.61 -21.60 -17.79
CA GLY A 294 1.37 -21.12 -18.95
C GLY A 294 0.74 -21.46 -20.30
N ILE A 295 0.10 -22.64 -20.43
CA ILE A 295 -0.65 -23.01 -21.63
C ILE A 295 -1.87 -22.10 -21.83
N ILE A 296 -2.52 -21.66 -20.75
CA ILE A 296 -3.66 -20.74 -20.85
C ILE A 296 -3.17 -19.35 -21.24
N ALA A 297 -2.11 -18.86 -20.59
CA ALA A 297 -1.45 -17.60 -20.96
C ALA A 297 -1.03 -17.56 -22.44
N GLU A 298 -0.47 -18.67 -22.94
CA GLU A 298 -0.09 -18.80 -24.35
C GLU A 298 -1.30 -18.69 -25.28
N LYS A 299 -2.42 -19.35 -24.94
CA LYS A 299 -3.65 -19.27 -25.73
C LYS A 299 -4.22 -17.86 -25.76
N GLU A 300 -4.22 -17.15 -24.64
CA GLU A 300 -4.70 -15.76 -24.58
C GLU A 300 -3.80 -14.82 -25.38
N MET A 301 -2.48 -14.97 -25.26
CA MET A 301 -1.51 -14.25 -26.07
C MET A 301 -1.76 -14.48 -27.56
N LEU A 302 -1.84 -15.75 -28.01
CA LEU A 302 -2.09 -16.10 -29.40
C LEU A 302 -3.44 -15.55 -29.89
N CYS A 303 -4.49 -15.60 -29.07
CA CYS A 303 -5.77 -15.02 -29.42
C CYS A 303 -5.66 -13.49 -29.63
N ALA A 304 -4.97 -12.80 -28.73
CA ALA A 304 -4.76 -11.36 -28.81
C ALA A 304 -3.89 -10.94 -30.00
N THR A 305 -2.95 -11.79 -30.43
CA THR A 305 -2.02 -11.50 -31.53
C THR A 305 -2.45 -12.10 -32.87
N GLY A 306 -3.66 -12.68 -32.97
CA GLY A 306 -4.13 -13.28 -34.22
C GLY A 306 -3.37 -14.55 -34.63
N GLY A 307 -2.83 -15.28 -33.67
CA GLY A 307 -2.06 -16.51 -33.88
C GLY A 307 -0.55 -16.30 -34.00
N VAL A 308 -0.06 -15.06 -33.93
CA VAL A 308 1.37 -14.75 -34.04
C VAL A 308 2.11 -15.12 -32.76
N ASN A 309 3.20 -15.87 -32.91
CA ASN A 309 4.03 -16.33 -31.82
C ASN A 309 4.99 -15.22 -31.33
N THR A 310 4.50 -14.36 -30.43
CA THR A 310 5.28 -13.29 -29.82
C THR A 310 6.08 -13.79 -28.60
N HIS A 311 5.58 -13.56 -27.39
CA HIS A 311 6.29 -13.76 -26.13
C HIS A 311 6.19 -15.19 -25.57
N LYS A 312 6.00 -16.22 -26.41
CA LYS A 312 5.89 -17.62 -25.93
C LYS A 312 7.10 -18.07 -25.11
N GLY A 313 8.32 -17.68 -25.55
CA GLY A 313 9.54 -17.94 -24.78
C GLY A 313 9.54 -17.21 -23.43
N ALA A 314 9.05 -15.97 -23.40
CA ALA A 314 8.92 -15.19 -22.18
C ALA A 314 7.88 -15.77 -21.21
N ILE A 315 6.76 -16.32 -21.68
CA ILE A 315 5.80 -17.04 -20.81
C ILE A 315 6.51 -18.14 -20.02
N PHE A 316 7.42 -18.88 -20.67
CA PHE A 316 8.19 -19.93 -20.01
C PHE A 316 9.22 -19.36 -19.03
N SER A 317 10.15 -18.53 -19.50
CA SER A 317 11.27 -18.06 -18.66
C SER A 317 10.82 -17.11 -17.55
N MET A 318 10.02 -16.09 -17.89
CA MET A 318 9.48 -15.14 -16.93
C MET A 318 8.44 -15.80 -16.02
N GLY A 319 7.67 -16.76 -16.52
CA GLY A 319 6.74 -17.53 -15.69
C GLY A 319 7.44 -18.33 -14.60
N ILE A 320 8.55 -19.01 -14.92
CA ILE A 320 9.39 -19.69 -13.92
C ILE A 320 9.96 -18.69 -12.92
N LEU A 321 10.48 -17.56 -13.39
CA LEU A 321 11.05 -16.54 -12.51
C LEU A 321 10.01 -16.00 -11.53
N CYS A 322 8.84 -15.57 -12.02
CA CYS A 322 7.75 -15.05 -11.19
C CYS A 322 7.30 -16.09 -10.16
N CYS A 323 7.15 -17.37 -10.57
CA CYS A 323 6.78 -18.45 -9.67
C CYS A 323 7.86 -18.72 -8.61
N ALA A 324 9.13 -18.72 -8.99
CA ALA A 324 10.25 -18.87 -8.06
C ALA A 324 10.28 -17.71 -7.04
N THR A 325 10.06 -16.47 -7.47
CA THR A 325 9.91 -15.32 -6.59
C THR A 325 8.77 -15.52 -5.59
N GLY A 326 7.62 -16.05 -6.05
CA GLY A 326 6.49 -16.41 -5.18
C GLY A 326 6.83 -17.47 -4.12
N ILE A 327 7.62 -18.49 -4.49
CA ILE A 327 8.09 -19.52 -3.54
C ILE A 327 8.99 -18.89 -2.46
N LEU A 328 9.97 -18.08 -2.86
CA LEU A 328 10.89 -17.41 -1.93
C LEU A 328 10.10 -16.49 -0.98
N TYR A 329 9.14 -15.73 -1.52
CA TYR A 329 8.23 -14.90 -0.73
C TYR A 329 7.45 -15.72 0.30
N GLY A 330 6.82 -16.82 -0.12
CA GLY A 330 6.03 -17.68 0.76
C GLY A 330 6.84 -18.28 1.91
N ARG A 331 8.13 -18.53 1.69
CA ARG A 331 9.09 -19.01 2.71
C ARG A 331 9.55 -17.93 3.68
N GLY A 332 9.12 -16.68 3.51
CA GLY A 332 9.58 -15.55 4.32
C GLY A 332 11.05 -15.20 4.06
N GLN A 333 11.62 -15.66 2.94
CA GLN A 333 12.95 -15.26 2.53
C GLN A 333 12.89 -13.83 2.00
N LEU A 334 13.75 -12.97 2.53
CA LEU A 334 13.88 -11.59 2.08
C LEU A 334 14.30 -11.57 0.61
N PHE A 335 13.43 -11.05 -0.24
CA PHE A 335 13.84 -10.45 -1.51
C PHE A 335 13.39 -8.99 -1.45
N SER A 336 14.33 -8.11 -1.73
CA SER A 336 14.09 -6.69 -1.90
C SER A 336 13.66 -6.49 -3.36
N LEU A 337 12.37 -6.24 -3.59
CA LEU A 337 11.90 -5.74 -4.89
C LEU A 337 12.37 -4.31 -5.23
N PRO A 338 12.74 -3.43 -4.26
CA PRO A 338 13.39 -2.15 -4.58
C PRO A 338 14.74 -2.23 -5.29
N ASP A 339 15.36 -3.42 -5.38
CA ASP A 339 16.68 -3.63 -6.01
C ASP A 339 16.59 -4.24 -7.45
N LEU A 340 15.46 -4.08 -8.13
CA LEU A 340 15.25 -4.38 -9.56
C LEU A 340 14.72 -3.14 -10.29
#